data_AF-A0A9P5SA37-F1
#
_entry.id   AF-A0A9P5SA37-F1
#
_cell.length_a   1.000
_cell.length_b   1.000
_cell.length_c   1.000
_cell.angle_alpha   90.00
_cell.angle_beta   90.00
_cell.angle_gamma   90.00
#
_symmetry.space_group_name_H-M   'P 1'
#
loop_
_entity.id
_entity.type
_entity.pdbx_description
1 polymer ?
#
loop_
_entity_poly.entity_id
_entity_poly.type
_entity_poly.pdbx_seq_one_letter_code
_entity_poly.pdbx_strand_id
1 'polypeptide(L)'
;MSDLPKALTARKEALLSHINTCYLTILDLEQAEERYVSELQIQCNGPESEYIFDTTLNNQVGRAELHETRTQIYDHALIHGGLMASLRQIDAPLAAQLNAPVFRTMLKRFGQLRREVDEYLAERGAVLERNMIHVDNNGVLMAKITKAFNFTAGF
;
A
#
# COMPACT_ATOMS: atom_id res chain seq x y z
N MET A 1 17.18 33.39 -16.76
CA MET A 1 16.82 31.96 -16.76
C MET A 1 18.11 31.20 -16.55
N SER A 2 18.25 30.51 -15.41
CA SER A 2 19.45 29.76 -15.07
C SER A 2 19.38 28.42 -15.79
N ASP A 3 20.18 28.23 -16.84
CA ASP A 3 20.33 26.93 -17.49
C ASP A 3 20.89 25.93 -16.46
N LEU A 4 20.10 24.91 -16.15
CA LEU A 4 20.61 23.77 -15.38
C LEU A 4 21.78 23.15 -16.17
N PRO A 5 22.90 22.79 -15.51
CA PRO A 5 24.00 22.09 -16.18
C PRO A 5 23.47 20.85 -16.90
N LYS A 6 23.89 20.61 -18.15
CA LYS A 6 23.38 19.49 -18.99
C LYS A 6 23.39 18.13 -18.26
N ALA A 7 24.40 17.88 -17.43
CA ALA A 7 24.49 16.66 -16.62
C ALA A 7 23.40 16.55 -15.54
N LEU A 8 22.99 17.68 -14.95
CA LEU A 8 21.91 17.73 -13.95
C LEU A 8 20.54 17.54 -14.62
N THR A 9 20.35 18.08 -15.84
CA THR A 9 19.16 17.83 -16.66
C THR A 9 19.02 16.35 -17.00
N ALA A 10 20.07 15.72 -17.55
CA ALA A 10 20.05 14.30 -17.88
C ALA A 10 19.80 13.42 -16.64
N ARG A 11 20.39 13.77 -15.49
CA ARG A 11 20.13 13.08 -14.22
C ARG A 11 18.68 13.22 -13.76
N LYS A 12 18.09 14.41 -13.88
CA LYS A 12 16.68 14.65 -13.54
C LYS A 12 15.75 13.81 -14.43
N GLU A 13 16.00 13.78 -15.74
CA GLU A 13 15.22 12.99 -16.70
C GLU A 13 15.29 11.49 -16.40
N ALA A 14 16.48 10.96 -16.10
CA ALA A 14 16.64 9.56 -15.71
C ALA A 14 15.85 9.21 -14.43
N LEU A 15 15.90 10.07 -13.41
CA LEU A 15 15.09 9.90 -12.19
C LEU A 15 13.60 9.90 -12.52
N LEU A 16 13.13 10.87 -13.30
CA LEU A 16 11.71 10.97 -13.68
C LEU A 16 11.21 9.74 -14.42
N SER A 17 12.04 9.18 -15.32
CA SER A 17 11.71 7.94 -16.01
C SER A 17 11.49 6.78 -15.02
N HIS A 18 12.43 6.57 -14.09
CA HIS A 18 12.33 5.49 -13.10
C HIS A 18 11.17 5.69 -12.12
N ILE A 19 10.91 6.94 -11.72
CA ILE A 19 9.75 7.31 -10.90
C ILE A 19 8.46 6.91 -11.61
N ASN A 20 8.34 7.26 -12.89
CA ASN A 20 7.16 6.95 -13.68
C ASN A 20 6.97 5.43 -13.85
N THR A 21 8.04 4.68 -14.12
CA THR A 21 7.97 3.21 -14.17
C THR A 21 7.47 2.62 -12.85
N CYS A 22 8.04 3.03 -11.71
CA CYS A 22 7.59 2.54 -10.40
C CYS A 22 6.13 2.90 -10.13
N TYR A 23 5.71 4.12 -10.47
CA TYR A 23 4.35 4.58 -10.27
C TYR A 23 3.34 3.76 -11.11
N LEU A 24 3.64 3.50 -12.38
CA LEU A 24 2.78 2.67 -13.24
C LEU A 24 2.66 1.24 -12.71
N THR A 25 3.77 0.64 -12.27
CA THR A 25 3.72 -0.70 -11.65
C THR A 25 2.87 -0.72 -10.37
N ILE A 26 2.94 0.32 -9.54
CA ILE A 26 2.06 0.46 -8.36
C ILE A 26 0.60 0.52 -8.79
N LEU A 27 0.25 1.29 -9.83
CA LEU A 27 -1.12 1.39 -10.32
C LEU A 27 -1.67 0.05 -10.84
N ASP A 28 -0.86 -0.72 -11.57
CA ASP A 28 -1.27 -2.03 -12.08
C ASP A 28 -1.53 -3.01 -10.93
N LEU A 29 -0.67 -3.00 -9.91
CA LEU A 29 -0.85 -3.80 -8.70
C LEU A 29 -2.05 -3.33 -7.86
N GLU A 30 -2.35 -2.04 -7.82
CA GLU A 30 -3.52 -1.49 -7.14
C GLU A 30 -4.83 -1.98 -7.78
N GLN A 31 -4.88 -2.13 -9.11
CA GLN A 31 -6.03 -2.73 -9.78
C GLN A 31 -6.19 -4.22 -9.41
N ALA A 32 -5.09 -4.96 -9.32
CA ALA A 32 -5.12 -6.35 -8.87
C ALA A 32 -5.59 -6.45 -7.41
N GLU A 33 -5.09 -5.58 -6.53
CA GLU A 33 -5.52 -5.48 -5.14
C GLU A 33 -7.02 -5.19 -5.02
N GLU A 34 -7.55 -4.23 -5.79
CA GLU A 34 -8.97 -3.87 -5.75
C GLU A 34 -9.87 -5.06 -6.10
N ARG A 35 -9.49 -5.85 -7.11
CA ARG A 35 -10.18 -7.09 -7.46
C ARG A 35 -10.18 -8.07 -6.27
N TYR A 36 -9.03 -8.34 -5.67
CA TYR A 36 -8.94 -9.26 -4.53
C TYR A 36 -9.72 -8.79 -3.31
N VAL A 37 -9.66 -7.49 -2.99
CA VAL A 37 -10.46 -6.90 -1.90
C VAL A 37 -11.95 -7.08 -2.19
N SER A 38 -12.39 -6.86 -3.43
CA SER A 38 -13.81 -6.99 -3.80
C SER A 38 -14.29 -8.45 -3.70
N GLU A 39 -13.47 -9.41 -4.11
CA GLU A 39 -13.77 -10.85 -3.98
C GLU A 39 -13.85 -11.31 -2.52
N LEU A 40 -13.09 -10.65 -1.64
CA LEU A 40 -13.04 -10.93 -0.20
C LEU A 40 -14.03 -10.07 0.60
N GLN A 41 -14.88 -9.28 -0.05
CA GLN A 41 -15.93 -8.52 0.63
C GLN A 41 -17.26 -9.27 0.59
N ILE A 42 -17.82 -9.54 1.76
CA ILE A 42 -19.17 -10.11 1.89
C ILE A 42 -20.13 -8.97 2.19
N GLN A 43 -21.21 -8.89 1.40
CA GLN A 43 -22.32 -8.01 1.73
C GLN A 43 -23.08 -8.57 2.94
N CYS A 44 -23.13 -7.81 4.03
CA CYS A 44 -23.97 -8.16 5.16
C CYS A 44 -25.44 -7.89 4.83
N ASN A 45 -26.28 -8.90 5.08
CA ASN A 45 -27.74 -8.75 5.05
C ASN A 45 -28.21 -7.98 6.30
N GLY A 46 -27.88 -6.69 6.35
CA GLY A 46 -28.32 -5.74 7.37
C GLY A 46 -28.97 -4.51 6.73
N PRO A 47 -29.69 -3.69 7.52
CA PRO A 47 -30.40 -2.52 7.00
C PRO A 47 -29.48 -1.47 6.35
N GLU A 48 -28.18 -1.53 6.60
CA GLU A 48 -27.19 -0.56 6.10
C GLU A 48 -26.36 -1.06 4.90
N SER A 49 -26.59 -2.29 4.39
CA SER A 49 -25.84 -2.86 3.25
C SER A 49 -24.30 -2.73 3.41
N GLU A 50 -23.80 -2.92 4.64
CA GLU A 50 -22.36 -2.85 4.92
C GLU A 50 -21.62 -4.04 4.30
N TYR A 51 -20.40 -3.79 3.83
CA TYR A 51 -19.48 -4.82 3.35
C TYR A 51 -18.46 -5.13 4.44
N ILE A 52 -18.35 -6.41 4.83
CA ILE A 52 -17.34 -6.91 5.77
C ILE A 52 -16.28 -7.71 5.03
N PHE A 53 -15.10 -7.84 5.60
CA PHE A 53 -14.04 -8.65 5.04
C PHE A 53 -14.23 -10.13 5.40
N ASP A 54 -14.09 -11.01 4.43
CA ASP A 54 -14.29 -12.45 4.57
C ASP A 54 -13.12 -13.11 5.30
N THR A 55 -13.30 -13.33 6.59
CA THR A 55 -12.38 -14.06 7.47
C THR A 55 -12.55 -15.59 7.38
N THR A 56 -13.54 -16.12 6.66
CA THR A 56 -13.83 -17.56 6.63
C THR A 56 -12.69 -18.35 5.98
N LEU A 57 -12.53 -19.63 6.36
CA LEU A 57 -11.42 -20.46 5.87
C LEU A 57 -11.50 -20.80 4.36
N ASN A 58 -12.60 -20.50 3.69
CA ASN A 58 -12.81 -20.86 2.29
C ASN A 58 -11.94 -20.01 1.35
N ASN A 59 -11.57 -18.80 1.75
CA ASN A 59 -10.87 -17.83 0.91
C ASN A 59 -9.38 -17.62 1.28
N GLN A 60 -8.76 -18.63 1.91
CA GLN A 60 -7.34 -18.59 2.30
C GLN A 60 -6.38 -18.27 1.13
N VAL A 61 -6.66 -18.79 -0.07
CA VAL A 61 -5.85 -18.54 -1.27
C VAL A 61 -5.94 -17.08 -1.71
N GLY A 62 -7.15 -16.54 -1.87
CA GLY A 62 -7.35 -15.14 -2.25
C GLY A 62 -6.72 -14.16 -1.26
N ARG A 63 -6.71 -14.51 0.04
CA ARG A 63 -6.01 -13.73 1.06
C ARG A 63 -4.49 -13.76 0.93
N ALA A 64 -3.93 -14.91 0.61
CA ALA A 64 -2.50 -15.03 0.35
C ALA A 64 -2.10 -14.19 -0.88
N GLU A 65 -2.89 -14.25 -1.96
CA GLU A 65 -2.68 -13.45 -3.17
C GLU A 65 -2.81 -11.94 -2.90
N LEU A 66 -3.80 -11.55 -2.09
CA LEU A 66 -3.95 -10.16 -1.63
C LEU A 66 -2.73 -9.70 -0.83
N HIS A 67 -2.25 -10.52 0.12
CA HIS A 67 -1.08 -10.19 0.92
C HIS A 67 0.20 -10.06 0.07
N GLU A 68 0.40 -10.96 -0.88
CA GLU A 68 1.54 -10.91 -1.81
C GLU A 68 1.50 -9.63 -2.66
N THR A 69 0.34 -9.33 -3.26
CA THR A 69 0.13 -8.12 -4.06
C THR A 69 0.44 -6.86 -3.25
N ARG A 70 -0.06 -6.78 -2.01
CA ARG A 70 0.21 -5.66 -1.10
C ARG A 70 1.68 -5.53 -0.72
N THR A 71 2.38 -6.66 -0.57
CA THR A 71 3.81 -6.67 -0.31
C THR A 71 4.58 -6.07 -1.50
N GLN A 72 4.24 -6.48 -2.73
CA GLN A 72 4.86 -5.92 -3.94
C GLN A 72 4.59 -4.42 -4.07
N ILE A 73 3.35 -3.97 -3.82
CA ILE A 73 3.01 -2.54 -3.80
C ILE A 73 3.90 -1.77 -2.82
N TYR A 74 4.04 -2.30 -1.59
CA TYR A 74 4.87 -1.66 -0.56
C TYR A 74 6.34 -1.58 -0.98
N ASP A 75 6.91 -2.65 -1.53
CA ASP A 75 8.30 -2.69 -1.96
C ASP A 75 8.55 -1.67 -3.10
N HIS A 76 7.64 -1.55 -4.05
CA HIS A 76 7.70 -0.50 -5.07
C HIS A 76 7.52 0.91 -4.49
N ALA A 77 6.67 1.09 -3.48
CA ALA A 77 6.48 2.37 -2.80
C ALA A 77 7.75 2.81 -2.05
N LEU A 78 8.52 1.87 -1.49
CA LEU A 78 9.83 2.16 -0.90
C LEU A 78 10.85 2.63 -1.95
N ILE A 79 10.93 1.93 -3.08
CA ILE A 79 11.80 2.32 -4.20
C ILE A 79 11.41 3.73 -4.67
N HIS A 80 10.11 3.97 -4.86
CA HIS A 80 9.57 5.27 -5.23
C HIS A 80 9.97 6.35 -4.22
N GLY A 81 9.84 6.10 -2.91
CA GLY A 81 10.27 7.02 -1.85
C GLY A 81 11.77 7.36 -1.91
N GLY A 82 12.63 6.39 -2.20
CA GLY A 82 14.06 6.60 -2.40
C GLY A 82 14.37 7.48 -3.62
N LEU A 83 13.63 7.29 -4.72
CA LEU A 83 13.72 8.12 -5.92
C LEU A 83 13.24 9.55 -5.64
N MET A 84 12.17 9.73 -4.86
CA MET A 84 11.68 11.04 -4.42
C MET A 84 12.71 11.79 -3.57
N ALA A 85 13.39 11.10 -2.65
CA ALA A 85 14.46 11.69 -1.84
C ALA A 85 15.62 12.17 -2.73
N SER A 86 15.94 11.42 -3.79
CA SER A 86 16.96 11.80 -4.77
C SER A 86 16.52 12.99 -5.63
N LEU A 87 15.27 13.00 -6.09
CA LEU A 87 14.71 14.10 -6.88
C LEU A 87 14.60 15.39 -6.06
N ARG A 88 14.30 15.29 -4.76
CA ARG A 88 14.19 16.45 -3.86
C ARG A 88 15.47 17.29 -3.80
N GLN A 89 16.64 16.66 -3.98
CA GLN A 89 17.92 17.35 -4.03
C GLN A 89 18.12 18.18 -5.31
N ILE A 90 17.27 17.98 -6.32
CA ILE A 90 17.32 18.66 -7.62
C ILE A 90 16.11 19.60 -7.79
N ASP A 91 14.92 19.12 -7.46
CA ASP A 91 13.63 19.80 -7.61
C ASP A 91 12.68 19.37 -6.49
N ALA A 92 12.76 20.06 -5.35
CA ALA A 92 11.96 19.76 -4.17
C ALA A 92 10.44 19.90 -4.38
N PRO A 93 9.93 20.96 -5.05
CA PRO A 93 8.50 21.08 -5.35
C PRO A 93 7.97 19.91 -6.18
N LEU A 94 8.68 19.52 -7.24
CA LEU A 94 8.27 18.41 -8.09
C LEU A 94 8.28 17.07 -7.33
N ALA A 95 9.32 16.81 -6.52
CA ALA A 95 9.38 15.62 -5.69
C ALA A 95 8.22 15.53 -4.69
N ALA A 96 7.79 16.65 -4.09
CA ALA A 96 6.64 16.67 -3.20
C ALA A 96 5.33 16.36 -3.94
N GLN A 97 5.15 16.97 -5.13
CA GLN A 97 3.97 16.73 -5.96
C GLN A 97 3.84 15.27 -6.39
N LEU A 98 4.93 14.65 -6.85
CA LEU A 98 4.95 13.27 -7.34
C LEU A 98 4.85 12.24 -6.20
N ASN A 99 5.30 12.55 -4.99
CA ASN A 99 5.20 11.63 -3.84
C ASN A 99 3.78 11.56 -3.25
N ALA A 100 2.99 12.63 -3.37
CA ALA A 100 1.70 12.74 -2.68
C ALA A 100 0.67 11.64 -3.01
N PRO A 101 0.51 11.20 -4.29
CA PRO A 101 -0.41 10.11 -4.62
C PRO A 101 -0.04 8.80 -3.94
N VAL A 102 1.22 8.36 -4.07
CA VAL A 102 1.71 7.09 -3.47
C VAL A 102 1.56 7.12 -1.95
N PHE A 103 1.89 8.24 -1.30
CA PHE A 103 1.71 8.41 0.14
C PHE A 103 0.24 8.22 0.56
N ARG A 104 -0.71 8.85 -0.15
CA ARG A 104 -2.14 8.71 0.16
C ARG A 104 -2.61 7.27 0.01
N THR A 105 -2.16 6.57 -1.02
CA THR A 105 -2.54 5.16 -1.19
C THR A 105 -1.99 4.29 -0.06
N MET A 106 -0.73 4.50 0.38
CA MET A 106 -0.18 3.77 1.53
C MET A 106 -0.98 4.02 2.80
N LEU A 107 -1.46 5.25 3.02
CA LEU A 107 -2.31 5.59 4.15
C LEU A 107 -3.67 4.87 4.09
N LYS A 108 -4.33 4.88 2.93
CA LYS A 108 -5.58 4.14 2.71
C LYS A 108 -5.39 2.64 3.02
N ARG A 109 -4.29 2.06 2.53
CA ARG A 109 -3.97 0.65 2.73
C ARG A 109 -3.68 0.31 4.20
N PHE A 110 -2.99 1.19 4.92
CA PHE A 110 -2.81 1.03 6.37
C PHE A 110 -4.17 0.95 7.10
N GLY A 111 -5.12 1.82 6.74
CA GLY A 111 -6.47 1.78 7.30
C GLY A 111 -7.25 0.51 6.95
N GLN A 112 -7.06 -0.04 5.75
CA GLN A 112 -7.64 -1.34 5.36
C GLN A 112 -7.04 -2.49 6.18
N LEU A 113 -5.71 -2.59 6.22
CA LEU A 113 -5.00 -3.63 6.99
C LEU A 113 -5.39 -3.63 8.46
N ARG A 114 -5.54 -2.45 9.06
CA ARG A 114 -5.99 -2.32 10.46
C ARG A 114 -7.39 -2.90 10.66
N ARG A 115 -8.35 -2.52 9.80
CA ARG A 115 -9.73 -3.06 9.88
C ARG A 115 -9.75 -4.57 9.72
N GLU A 116 -9.01 -5.11 8.76
CA GLU A 116 -8.93 -6.55 8.54
C GLU A 116 -8.32 -7.28 9.76
N VAL A 117 -7.29 -6.72 10.39
CA VAL A 117 -6.73 -7.25 11.65
C VAL A 117 -7.78 -7.25 12.75
N ASP A 118 -8.51 -6.15 12.93
CA ASP A 118 -9.57 -6.05 13.94
C ASP A 118 -10.67 -7.09 13.68
N GLU A 119 -11.05 -7.33 12.42
CA GLU A 119 -12.03 -8.34 12.03
C GLU A 119 -11.54 -9.77 12.31
N TYR A 120 -10.28 -10.10 11.98
CA TYR A 120 -9.71 -11.40 12.35
C TYR A 120 -9.68 -11.62 13.86
N LEU A 121 -9.32 -10.59 14.63
CA LEU A 121 -9.21 -10.69 16.09
C LEU A 121 -10.58 -10.76 16.77
N ALA A 122 -11.67 -10.38 16.09
CA ALA A 122 -13.04 -10.56 16.58
C ALA A 122 -13.50 -12.03 16.53
N GLU A 123 -12.86 -12.86 15.71
CA GLU A 123 -13.10 -14.30 15.63
C GLU A 123 -12.73 -15.03 16.94
N ARG A 124 -13.25 -16.25 17.13
CA ARG A 124 -12.98 -17.05 18.34
C ARG A 124 -12.63 -18.51 18.04
N GLY A 125 -11.89 -19.12 18.94
CA GLY A 125 -11.57 -20.55 18.90
C GLY A 125 -10.72 -20.95 17.69
N ALA A 126 -10.99 -22.14 17.12
CA ALA A 126 -10.19 -22.71 16.03
C ALA A 126 -10.19 -21.86 14.73
N VAL A 127 -11.18 -20.97 14.55
CA VAL A 127 -11.22 -20.05 13.41
C VAL A 127 -10.16 -18.96 13.57
N LEU A 128 -10.08 -18.34 14.75
CA LEU A 128 -9.04 -17.36 15.07
C LEU A 128 -7.64 -17.97 14.92
N GLU A 129 -7.39 -19.12 15.54
CA GLU A 129 -6.07 -19.78 15.49
C GLU A 129 -5.58 -20.01 14.06
N ARG A 130 -6.49 -20.39 13.15
CA ARG A 130 -6.18 -20.62 11.73
C ARG A 130 -6.01 -19.33 10.93
N ASN A 131 -6.51 -18.21 11.42
CA ASN A 131 -6.39 -16.90 10.80
C ASN A 131 -5.25 -16.04 11.38
N MET A 132 -4.60 -16.48 12.45
CA MET A 132 -3.49 -15.74 13.07
C MET A 132 -2.34 -15.40 12.10
N ILE A 133 -2.09 -16.26 11.12
CA ILE A 133 -1.08 -15.97 10.08
C ILE A 133 -1.41 -14.69 9.29
N HIS A 134 -2.69 -14.39 9.06
CA HIS A 134 -3.12 -13.17 8.36
C HIS A 134 -3.02 -11.94 9.25
N VAL A 135 -3.29 -12.10 10.55
CA VAL A 135 -3.04 -11.06 11.56
C VAL A 135 -1.56 -10.67 11.56
N ASP A 136 -0.67 -11.66 11.63
CA ASP A 136 0.78 -11.45 11.65
C ASP A 136 1.27 -10.79 10.35
N ASN A 137 0.84 -11.32 9.20
CA ASN A 137 1.16 -10.80 7.88
C ASN A 137 0.74 -9.33 7.71
N ASN A 138 -0.51 -9.01 8.09
CA ASN A 138 -1.01 -7.64 8.04
C ASN A 138 -0.28 -6.73 9.03
N GLY A 139 0.01 -7.22 10.24
CA GLY A 139 0.79 -6.50 11.24
C GLY A 139 2.20 -6.14 10.76
N VAL A 140 2.89 -7.06 10.08
CA VAL A 140 4.20 -6.83 9.48
C VAL A 140 4.12 -5.72 8.41
N LEU A 141 3.13 -5.76 7.53
CA LEU A 141 2.92 -4.71 6.53
C LEU A 141 2.61 -3.35 7.19
N MET A 142 1.73 -3.32 8.20
CA MET A 142 1.43 -2.09 8.93
C MET A 142 2.67 -1.47 9.58
N ALA A 143 3.51 -2.28 10.23
CA ALA A 143 4.75 -1.83 10.84
C ALA A 143 5.74 -1.26 9.81
N LYS A 144 5.86 -1.95 8.67
CA LYS A 144 6.66 -1.52 7.51
C LYS A 144 6.20 -0.15 6.99
N ILE A 145 4.90 0.01 6.71
CA ILE A 145 4.36 1.29 6.21
C ILE A 145 4.56 2.40 7.26
N THR A 146 4.33 2.13 8.54
CA THR A 146 4.55 3.09 9.64
C THR A 146 5.98 3.59 9.69
N LYS A 147 6.96 2.68 9.58
CA LYS A 147 8.38 3.03 9.61
C LYS A 147 8.80 3.87 8.39
N ALA A 148 8.31 3.52 7.21
CA ALA A 148 8.74 4.13 5.96
C ALA A 148 8.08 5.50 5.70
N PHE A 149 6.81 5.65 6.10
CA PHE A 149 6.01 6.84 5.82
C PHE A 149 5.78 7.71 7.08
N ASN A 150 6.38 7.31 8.21
CA ASN A 150 6.44 8.03 9.48
C ASN A 150 5.07 8.53 9.97
N PHE A 151 4.13 7.61 10.17
CA PHE A 151 2.75 7.90 10.57
C PHE A 151 2.58 8.40 12.02
N THR A 152 3.65 8.72 12.74
CA THR A 152 3.62 9.19 14.15
C THR A 152 3.06 10.61 14.36
N ALA A 153 2.14 11.08 13.52
CA ALA A 153 1.44 12.34 13.76
C ALA A 153 -0.05 12.23 13.38
N GLY A 154 -0.85 11.71 14.32
CA GLY A 154 -2.24 12.13 14.52
C GLY A 154 -3.32 11.41 13.71
N PHE A 155 -3.86 10.34 14.30
CA PHE A 155 -5.31 10.09 14.36
C PHE A 155 -5.65 9.64 15.77
#